data_AF-A0A7D9DK55-F1
#
_entry.id   AF-A0A7D9DK55-F1
#
_cell.length_a   1.000
_cell.length_b   1.000
_cell.length_c   1.000
_cell.angle_alpha   90.00
_cell.angle_beta   90.00
_cell.angle_gamma   90.00
#
_symmetry.space_group_name_H-M   'P 1'
#
loop_
_entity.id
_entity.type
_entity.pdbx_description
1 polymer ?
#
loop_
_entity_poly.entity_id
_entity_poly.type
_entity_poly.pdbx_seq_one_letter_code
_entity_poly.pdbx_strand_id
1 'polypeptide(L)'
;MDEVEAKKQERSKSKMAVTHTSRRLIDATHRDVDFETLKGFIVELEKVYDEFCIITDEYELLVSDQKFVKHRVVNGDDIKTYNANVKQTYVEARDVYVKIKAENERSKQSIAMAPLMTALRRDMNRLQDIISAVDDSLSQEAPSSGSLQMDKSDMENLLNEMCDKINKLTAIQPDIYLPSDVETIMGTAYNKIRKINLNLKKNQAPKVPVILPNDEERPKNTEGMLTNLTPNVTSDVHTLAGGSTLEPVGPSTPNSLLTSLSADMSPVNPN
;
A
#
# COMPACT_ATOMS: atom_id res chain seq x y z
N MET A 1 -14.61 -26.21 54.89
CA MET A 1 -14.49 -27.41 54.03
C MET A 1 -15.35 -27.19 52.79
N ASP A 2 -16.57 -26.70 52.98
CA ASP A 2 -17.53 -26.37 51.92
C ASP A 2 -17.03 -25.31 50.91
N GLU A 3 -16.27 -24.31 51.35
CA GLU A 3 -15.72 -23.25 50.47
C GLU A 3 -14.71 -23.77 49.44
N VAL A 4 -13.80 -24.67 49.86
CA VAL A 4 -12.80 -25.28 48.97
C VAL A 4 -13.47 -26.14 47.91
N GLU A 5 -14.48 -26.92 48.31
CA GLU A 5 -15.20 -27.78 47.38
C GLU A 5 -16.09 -26.96 46.44
N ALA A 6 -16.71 -25.87 46.91
CA ALA A 6 -17.45 -24.93 46.08
C ALA A 6 -16.56 -24.28 45.01
N LYS A 7 -15.38 -23.77 45.39
CA LYS A 7 -14.41 -23.18 44.45
C LYS A 7 -13.85 -24.21 43.46
N LYS A 8 -13.62 -25.44 43.91
CA LYS A 8 -13.21 -26.54 43.02
C LYS A 8 -14.28 -26.85 41.96
N GLN A 9 -15.56 -26.87 42.35
CA GLN A 9 -16.66 -27.06 41.41
C GLN A 9 -16.80 -25.89 40.44
N GLU A 10 -16.66 -24.66 40.93
CA GLU A 10 -16.66 -23.44 40.12
C GLU A 10 -15.56 -23.46 39.05
N ARG A 11 -14.32 -23.78 39.45
CA ARG A 11 -13.18 -23.96 38.54
C ARG A 11 -13.44 -25.04 37.50
N SER A 12 -14.04 -26.17 37.91
CA SER A 12 -14.39 -27.24 36.97
C SER A 12 -15.44 -26.80 35.94
N LYS A 13 -16.44 -26.01 36.33
CA LYS A 13 -17.43 -25.44 35.41
C LYS A 13 -16.78 -24.45 34.44
N SER A 14 -15.91 -23.58 34.95
CA SER A 14 -15.19 -22.62 34.12
C SER A 14 -14.26 -23.31 33.11
N LYS A 15 -13.51 -24.36 33.51
CA LYS A 15 -12.76 -25.21 32.56
C LYS A 15 -13.65 -25.74 31.44
N MET A 16 -14.83 -26.26 31.79
CA MET A 16 -15.75 -26.80 30.79
C MET A 16 -16.22 -25.73 29.81
N ALA A 17 -16.45 -24.50 30.28
CA ALA A 17 -16.77 -23.37 29.42
C ALA A 17 -15.62 -23.07 28.45
N VAL A 18 -14.37 -22.96 28.93
CA VAL A 18 -13.19 -22.77 28.06
C VAL A 18 -13.08 -23.87 27.02
N THR A 19 -13.15 -25.15 27.44
CA THR A 19 -13.01 -26.29 26.55
C THR A 19 -14.13 -26.33 25.49
N HIS A 20 -15.36 -26.05 25.89
CA HIS A 20 -16.51 -26.04 25.00
C HIS A 20 -16.41 -24.90 23.98
N THR A 21 -16.09 -23.69 24.43
CA THR A 21 -15.97 -22.51 23.55
C THR A 21 -14.77 -22.64 22.60
N SER A 22 -13.63 -23.16 23.07
CA SER A 22 -12.48 -23.51 22.21
C SER A 22 -12.87 -24.46 21.10
N ARG A 23 -13.57 -25.56 21.44
CA ARG A 23 -14.04 -26.53 20.43
C ARG A 23 -15.00 -25.90 19.44
N ARG A 24 -15.97 -25.12 19.93
CA ARG A 24 -16.94 -24.43 19.08
C ARG A 24 -16.27 -23.47 18.09
N LEU A 25 -15.24 -22.74 18.52
CA LEU A 25 -14.45 -21.89 17.64
C LEU A 25 -13.75 -22.73 16.56
N ILE A 26 -13.02 -23.78 16.95
CA ILE A 26 -12.31 -24.66 16.00
C ILE A 26 -13.31 -25.31 15.01
N ASP A 27 -14.43 -25.84 15.49
CA ASP A 27 -15.43 -26.48 14.62
C ASP A 27 -16.05 -25.48 13.64
N ALA A 28 -16.28 -24.22 14.07
CA ALA A 28 -16.79 -23.18 13.19
C ALA A 28 -15.80 -22.84 12.08
N THR A 29 -14.49 -22.90 12.37
CA THR A 29 -13.45 -22.66 11.36
C THR A 29 -13.40 -23.75 10.29
N HIS A 30 -13.74 -25.00 10.63
CA HIS A 30 -13.81 -26.09 9.66
C HIS A 30 -15.09 -26.10 8.81
N ARG A 31 -16.10 -25.30 9.18
CA ARG A 31 -17.41 -25.25 8.52
C ARG A 31 -17.60 -24.00 7.65
N ASP A 32 -16.52 -23.26 7.39
CA ASP A 32 -16.54 -22.03 6.58
C ASP A 32 -17.58 -21.01 7.07
N VAL A 33 -17.74 -20.90 8.39
CA VAL A 33 -18.60 -19.88 9.00
C VAL A 33 -18.04 -18.48 8.71
N ASP A 34 -18.92 -17.49 8.58
CA ASP A 34 -18.52 -16.12 8.29
C ASP A 34 -17.56 -15.54 9.35
N PHE A 35 -16.67 -14.65 8.90
CA PHE A 35 -15.60 -14.13 9.75
C PHE A 35 -16.10 -13.27 10.92
N GLU A 36 -17.27 -12.63 10.81
CA GLU A 36 -17.84 -11.83 11.91
C GLU A 36 -18.37 -12.74 13.02
N THR A 37 -18.99 -13.87 12.67
CA THR A 37 -19.35 -14.91 13.65
C THR A 37 -18.12 -15.49 14.33
N LEU A 38 -17.03 -15.75 13.59
CA LEU A 38 -15.75 -16.18 14.19
C LEU A 38 -15.18 -15.16 15.19
N LYS A 39 -15.31 -13.85 14.91
CA LYS A 39 -14.96 -12.80 15.88
C LYS A 39 -15.78 -12.90 17.17
N GLY A 40 -17.08 -13.18 17.05
CA GLY A 40 -17.94 -13.40 18.21
C GLY A 40 -17.45 -14.55 19.08
N PHE A 41 -17.05 -15.67 18.47
CA PHE A 41 -16.55 -16.84 19.19
C PHE A 41 -15.20 -16.61 19.88
N ILE A 42 -14.25 -15.88 19.27
CA ILE A 42 -12.98 -15.59 19.93
C ILE A 42 -13.16 -14.64 21.12
N VAL A 43 -14.04 -13.64 21.03
CA VAL A 43 -14.34 -12.74 22.15
C VAL A 43 -14.99 -13.51 23.32
N GLU A 44 -15.89 -14.44 23.02
CA GLU A 44 -16.46 -15.33 24.03
C GLU A 44 -15.39 -16.23 24.66
N LEU A 45 -14.46 -16.77 23.86
CA LEU A 45 -13.35 -17.61 24.34
C LEU A 45 -12.42 -16.82 25.27
N GLU A 46 -12.02 -15.61 24.89
CA GLU A 46 -11.18 -14.72 25.72
C GLU A 46 -11.87 -14.44 27.06
N LYS A 47 -13.16 -14.10 27.04
CA LYS A 47 -13.93 -13.85 28.25
C LYS A 47 -13.96 -15.05 29.20
N VAL A 48 -14.30 -16.24 28.70
CA VAL A 48 -14.39 -17.43 29.57
C VAL A 48 -13.01 -17.89 30.07
N TYR A 49 -11.94 -17.59 29.31
CA TYR A 49 -10.58 -17.87 29.74
C TYR A 49 -10.10 -16.90 30.83
N ASP A 50 -10.43 -15.61 30.72
CA ASP A 50 -10.15 -14.62 31.76
C ASP A 50 -10.87 -14.97 33.07
N GLU A 51 -12.16 -15.33 32.99
CA GLU A 51 -12.93 -15.83 34.14
C GLU A 51 -12.28 -17.08 34.76
N PHE A 52 -11.81 -18.02 33.93
CA PHE A 52 -11.09 -19.20 34.41
C PHE A 52 -9.81 -18.86 35.16
N CYS A 53 -9.03 -17.88 34.68
CA CYS A 53 -7.80 -17.45 35.32
C CYS A 53 -8.07 -16.86 36.70
N ILE A 54 -9.07 -15.97 36.82
CA ILE A 54 -9.46 -15.36 38.10
C ILE A 54 -9.87 -16.44 39.11
N ILE A 55 -10.76 -17.35 38.72
CA ILE A 55 -11.23 -18.44 39.61
C ILE A 55 -10.07 -19.36 40.01
N THR A 56 -9.13 -19.60 39.08
CA THR A 56 -7.97 -20.45 39.35
C THR A 56 -7.01 -19.80 40.34
N ASP A 57 -6.72 -18.51 40.20
CA ASP A 57 -5.86 -17.76 41.11
C ASP A 57 -6.44 -17.76 42.53
N GLU A 58 -7.76 -17.54 42.66
CA GLU A 58 -8.48 -17.63 43.94
C GLU A 58 -8.39 -19.05 44.56
N TYR A 59 -8.56 -20.09 43.74
CA TYR A 59 -8.45 -21.48 44.19
C TYR A 59 -7.03 -21.84 44.62
N GLU A 60 -6.02 -21.39 43.89
CA GLU A 60 -4.60 -21.59 44.21
C GLU A 60 -4.22 -20.93 45.53
N LEU A 61 -4.70 -19.71 45.76
CA LEU A 61 -4.53 -19.03 47.04
C LEU A 61 -5.17 -19.83 48.18
N LEU A 62 -6.40 -20.33 47.97
CA LEU A 62 -7.13 -21.10 48.97
C LEU A 62 -6.44 -22.42 49.33
N VAL A 63 -5.92 -23.16 48.35
CA VAL A 63 -5.24 -24.46 48.57
C VAL A 63 -3.76 -24.32 48.93
N SER A 64 -3.22 -23.10 49.01
CA SER A 64 -1.85 -22.82 49.47
C SER A 64 -1.66 -23.14 50.96
N ASP A 65 -2.74 -23.13 51.75
CA ASP A 65 -2.73 -23.57 53.15
C ASP A 65 -2.45 -25.08 53.25
N GLN A 66 -1.60 -25.46 54.20
CA GLN A 66 -1.24 -26.85 54.50
C GLN A 66 -2.46 -27.71 54.85
N LYS A 67 -3.52 -27.10 55.41
CA LYS A 67 -4.80 -27.74 55.73
C LYS A 67 -5.51 -28.32 54.50
N PHE A 68 -5.24 -27.78 53.31
CA PHE A 68 -5.94 -28.14 52.07
C PHE A 68 -5.06 -28.85 51.04
N VAL A 69 -3.89 -29.36 51.44
CA VAL A 69 -2.94 -30.08 50.56
C VAL A 69 -3.60 -31.20 49.75
N LYS A 70 -4.57 -31.92 50.34
CA LYS A 70 -5.31 -33.00 49.66
C LYS A 70 -6.14 -32.51 48.46
N HIS A 71 -6.46 -31.22 48.39
CA HIS A 71 -7.22 -30.61 47.29
C HIS A 71 -6.32 -30.03 46.19
N ARG A 72 -4.99 -30.13 46.33
CA ARG A 72 -4.03 -29.72 45.30
C ARG A 72 -3.94 -30.65 44.10
N VAL A 73 -4.52 -31.84 44.23
CA VAL A 73 -4.64 -32.82 43.15
C VAL A 73 -6.09 -32.82 42.68
N VAL A 74 -6.28 -32.58 41.39
CA VAL A 74 -7.60 -32.52 40.73
C VAL A 74 -7.59 -33.56 39.61
N ASN A 75 -8.43 -34.59 39.75
CA ASN A 75 -8.54 -35.69 38.77
C ASN A 75 -7.23 -36.45 38.50
N GLY A 76 -6.35 -36.56 39.50
CA GLY A 76 -5.06 -37.24 39.37
C GLY A 76 -3.93 -36.34 38.88
N ASP A 77 -4.26 -35.18 38.31
CA ASP A 77 -3.29 -34.16 37.92
C ASP A 77 -3.08 -33.17 39.07
N ASP A 78 -1.86 -32.67 39.22
CA ASP A 78 -1.65 -31.50 40.07
C ASP A 78 -2.28 -30.25 39.43
N ILE A 79 -2.50 -29.23 40.26
CA ILE A 79 -3.09 -27.96 39.81
C ILE A 79 -2.36 -27.35 38.61
N LYS A 80 -1.02 -27.46 38.56
CA LYS A 80 -0.21 -26.87 37.49
C LYS A 80 -0.49 -27.55 36.15
N THR A 81 -0.51 -28.88 36.16
CA THR A 81 -0.81 -29.71 34.99
C THR A 81 -2.23 -29.45 34.49
N TYR A 82 -3.19 -29.36 35.41
CA TYR A 82 -4.57 -28.99 35.08
C TYR A 82 -4.64 -27.63 34.38
N ASN A 83 -3.96 -26.61 34.89
CA ASN A 83 -3.95 -25.27 34.30
C ASN A 83 -3.27 -25.25 32.95
N ALA A 84 -2.13 -25.94 32.82
CA ALA A 84 -1.42 -26.07 31.56
C ALA A 84 -2.31 -26.65 30.46
N ASN A 85 -3.10 -27.68 30.79
CA ASN A 85 -4.03 -28.31 29.83
C ASN A 85 -5.14 -27.34 29.37
N VAL A 86 -5.72 -26.56 30.29
CA VAL A 86 -6.74 -25.56 29.92
C VAL A 86 -6.14 -24.43 29.10
N LYS A 87 -4.97 -23.93 29.49
CA LYS A 87 -4.22 -22.93 28.73
C LYS A 87 -3.89 -23.41 27.32
N GLN A 88 -3.43 -24.66 27.19
CA GLN A 88 -3.12 -25.25 25.89
C GLN A 88 -4.37 -25.28 24.98
N THR A 89 -5.51 -25.70 25.53
CA THR A 89 -6.80 -25.72 24.80
C THR A 89 -7.24 -24.33 24.33
N TYR A 90 -6.98 -23.30 25.14
CA TYR A 90 -7.23 -21.90 24.77
C TYR A 90 -6.27 -21.45 23.65
N VAL A 91 -4.97 -21.68 23.82
CA VAL A 91 -3.92 -21.26 22.87
C VAL A 91 -4.14 -21.89 21.50
N GLU A 92 -4.43 -23.19 21.43
CA GLU A 92 -4.69 -23.89 20.16
C GLU A 92 -5.86 -23.27 19.39
N ALA A 93 -6.98 -23.02 20.06
CA ALA A 93 -8.15 -22.41 19.43
C ALA A 93 -7.88 -20.97 18.98
N ARG A 94 -7.12 -20.21 19.78
CA ARG A 94 -6.70 -18.85 19.44
C ARG A 94 -5.77 -18.82 18.22
N ASP A 95 -4.80 -19.72 18.16
CA ASP A 95 -3.83 -19.78 17.06
C ASP A 95 -4.51 -20.13 15.73
N VAL A 96 -5.49 -21.04 15.75
CA VAL A 96 -6.35 -21.32 14.59
C VAL A 96 -7.07 -20.05 14.11
N TYR A 97 -7.67 -19.30 15.03
CA TYR A 97 -8.33 -18.03 14.68
C TYR A 97 -7.36 -16.99 14.11
N VAL A 98 -6.17 -16.83 14.72
CA VAL A 98 -5.14 -15.88 14.25
C VAL A 98 -4.71 -16.20 12.82
N LYS A 99 -4.51 -17.50 12.51
CA LYS A 99 -4.18 -17.94 11.16
C LYS A 99 -5.27 -17.57 10.15
N ILE A 100 -6.53 -17.83 10.48
CA ILE A 100 -7.68 -17.53 9.60
C ILE A 100 -7.87 -16.02 9.43
N LYS A 101 -7.65 -15.24 10.49
CA LYS A 101 -7.65 -13.77 10.40
C LYS A 101 -6.62 -13.27 9.38
N ALA A 102 -5.39 -13.78 9.44
CA ALA A 102 -4.34 -13.40 8.50
C ALA A 102 -4.68 -13.82 7.06
N GLU A 103 -5.26 -15.01 6.87
CA GLU A 103 -5.72 -15.48 5.56
C GLU A 103 -6.87 -14.63 5.00
N ASN A 104 -7.84 -14.25 5.84
CA ASN A 104 -8.95 -13.36 5.48
C ASN A 104 -8.46 -11.95 5.11
N GLU A 105 -7.50 -11.40 5.85
CA GLU A 105 -6.87 -10.11 5.52
C GLU A 105 -6.13 -10.17 4.19
N ARG A 106 -5.35 -11.23 3.95
CA ARG A 106 -4.67 -11.47 2.66
C ARG A 106 -5.66 -11.63 1.51
N SER A 107 -6.78 -12.32 1.74
CA SER A 107 -7.84 -12.49 0.75
C SER A 107 -8.50 -11.14 0.38
N LYS A 108 -8.83 -10.32 1.39
CA LYS A 108 -9.37 -8.96 1.17
C LYS A 108 -8.41 -8.08 0.40
N GLN A 109 -7.11 -8.12 0.73
CA GLN A 109 -6.07 -7.41 -0.02
C GLN A 109 -6.03 -7.88 -1.48
N SER A 110 -5.99 -9.20 -1.72
CA SER A 110 -6.00 -9.78 -3.06
C SER A 110 -7.21 -9.33 -3.90
N ILE A 111 -8.42 -9.37 -3.31
CA ILE A 111 -9.66 -8.93 -3.97
C ILE A 111 -9.60 -7.44 -4.31
N ALA A 112 -9.10 -6.60 -3.41
CA ALA A 112 -8.95 -5.16 -3.65
C ALA A 112 -7.89 -4.83 -4.72
N MET A 113 -6.81 -5.62 -4.78
CA MET A 113 -5.70 -5.43 -5.72
C MET A 113 -6.02 -5.91 -7.14
N ALA A 114 -6.82 -6.98 -7.29
CA ALA A 114 -7.14 -7.58 -8.58
C ALA A 114 -7.65 -6.59 -9.66
N PRO A 115 -8.64 -5.70 -9.40
CA PRO A 115 -9.10 -4.75 -10.40
C PRO A 115 -8.03 -3.69 -10.75
N LEU A 116 -7.25 -3.24 -9.77
CA LEU A 116 -6.17 -2.27 -9.97
C LEU A 116 -5.05 -2.87 -10.83
N MET A 117 -4.62 -4.10 -10.54
CA MET A 117 -3.63 -4.83 -11.35
C MET A 117 -4.11 -5.06 -12.78
N THR A 118 -5.39 -5.39 -12.95
CA THR A 118 -5.99 -5.57 -14.28
C THR A 118 -6.02 -4.26 -15.06
N ALA A 119 -6.40 -3.15 -14.40
CA ALA A 119 -6.40 -1.84 -15.01
C ALA A 119 -4.99 -1.37 -15.38
N LEU A 120 -4.02 -1.55 -14.48
CA LEU A 120 -2.61 -1.22 -14.73
C LEU A 120 -2.08 -1.95 -15.98
N ARG A 121 -2.33 -3.26 -16.10
CA ARG A 121 -1.92 -4.04 -17.29
C ARG A 121 -2.58 -3.52 -18.57
N ARG A 122 -3.83 -3.11 -18.52
CA ARG A 122 -4.53 -2.53 -19.68
C ARG A 122 -3.86 -1.22 -20.12
N ASP A 123 -3.54 -0.35 -19.17
CA ASP A 123 -2.91 0.93 -19.46
C ASP A 123 -1.48 0.75 -19.96
N MET A 124 -0.73 -0.22 -19.41
CA MET A 124 0.58 -0.62 -19.94
C MET A 124 0.51 -1.03 -21.41
N ASN A 125 -0.46 -1.90 -21.77
CA ASN A 125 -0.60 -2.36 -23.15
C ASN A 125 -0.94 -1.19 -24.09
N ARG A 126 -1.87 -0.31 -23.68
CA ARG A 126 -2.19 0.90 -24.45
C ARG A 126 -0.99 1.83 -24.63
N LEU A 127 -0.21 2.02 -23.57
CA LEU A 127 0.99 2.83 -23.61
C LEU A 127 2.03 2.23 -24.57
N GLN A 128 2.18 0.91 -24.56
CA GLN A 128 3.05 0.17 -25.48
C GLN A 128 2.61 0.32 -26.94
N ASP A 129 1.30 0.29 -27.21
CA ASP A 129 0.73 0.50 -28.54
C ASP A 129 1.05 1.93 -29.05
N ILE A 130 0.87 2.94 -28.21
CA ILE A 130 1.20 4.34 -28.56
C ILE A 130 2.71 4.53 -28.76
N ILE A 131 3.54 3.95 -27.89
CA ILE A 131 5.00 3.97 -28.05
C ILE A 131 5.41 3.44 -29.44
N SER A 132 4.79 2.35 -29.87
CA SER A 132 5.07 1.72 -31.17
C SER A 132 4.63 2.63 -32.34
N ALA A 133 3.43 3.21 -32.26
CA ALA A 133 2.92 4.16 -33.27
C ALA A 133 3.78 5.44 -33.37
N VAL A 134 4.30 5.92 -32.24
CA VAL A 134 5.22 7.06 -32.19
C VAL A 134 6.56 6.70 -32.84
N ASP A 135 7.06 5.49 -32.66
CA ASP A 135 8.30 5.05 -33.33
C ASP A 135 8.16 5.02 -34.84
N ASP A 136 7.03 4.52 -35.34
CA ASP A 136 6.73 4.55 -36.78
C ASP A 136 6.63 5.99 -37.29
N SER A 137 5.95 6.87 -36.53
CA SER A 137 5.77 8.28 -36.89
C SER A 137 7.09 9.06 -36.89
N LEU A 138 7.94 8.86 -35.88
CA LEU A 138 9.24 9.54 -35.76
C LEU A 138 10.26 9.05 -36.79
N SER A 139 10.03 7.90 -37.42
CA SER A 139 10.90 7.35 -38.48
C SER A 139 10.59 7.92 -39.86
N GLN A 140 9.50 8.69 -40.02
CA GLN A 140 9.14 9.34 -41.28
C GLN A 140 9.99 10.60 -41.55
N GLU A 141 10.24 10.91 -42.83
CA GLU A 141 11.04 12.10 -43.23
C GLU A 141 10.41 13.44 -42.79
N ALA A 142 9.08 13.50 -42.66
CA ALA A 142 8.34 14.67 -42.23
C ALA A 142 7.18 14.26 -41.29
N PRO A 143 7.46 14.03 -39.99
CA PRO A 143 6.43 13.58 -39.06
C PRO A 143 5.33 14.63 -38.88
N SER A 144 4.07 14.17 -38.86
CA SER A 144 2.91 15.03 -38.62
C SER A 144 2.94 15.61 -37.21
N SER A 145 3.13 16.93 -37.11
CA SER A 145 3.19 17.64 -35.82
C SER A 145 1.91 17.50 -35.00
N GLY A 146 0.74 17.40 -35.65
CA GLY A 146 -0.55 17.24 -34.97
C GLY A 146 -0.71 15.85 -34.36
N SER A 147 -0.33 14.80 -35.11
CA SER A 147 -0.36 13.41 -34.62
C SER A 147 0.54 13.24 -33.41
N LEU A 148 1.81 13.68 -33.52
CA LEU A 148 2.77 13.56 -32.42
C LEU A 148 2.32 14.31 -31.15
N GLN A 149 1.60 15.43 -31.29
CA GLN A 149 1.09 16.17 -30.15
C GLN A 149 -0.06 15.44 -29.45
N MET A 150 -0.93 14.78 -30.22
CA MET A 150 -1.99 13.92 -29.68
C MET A 150 -1.40 12.70 -28.96
N ASP A 151 -0.49 11.96 -29.62
CA ASP A 151 0.18 10.80 -29.04
C ASP A 151 0.93 11.15 -27.74
N LYS A 152 1.60 12.32 -27.72
CA LYS A 152 2.23 12.84 -26.51
C LYS A 152 1.22 13.02 -25.38
N SER A 153 0.10 13.68 -25.64
CA SER A 153 -0.93 13.93 -24.62
C SER A 153 -1.50 12.61 -24.09
N ASP A 154 -1.73 11.63 -24.96
CA ASP A 154 -2.25 10.32 -24.56
C ASP A 154 -1.24 9.54 -23.70
N MET A 155 0.07 9.60 -24.04
CA MET A 155 1.12 9.04 -23.20
C MET A 155 1.20 9.72 -21.82
N GLU A 156 1.14 11.05 -21.75
CA GLU A 156 1.17 11.81 -20.49
C GLU A 156 -0.03 11.44 -19.59
N ASN A 157 -1.22 11.32 -20.17
CA ASN A 157 -2.42 10.91 -19.45
C ASN A 157 -2.31 9.47 -18.90
N LEU A 158 -1.89 8.52 -19.74
CA LEU A 158 -1.71 7.13 -19.32
C LEU A 158 -0.63 6.97 -18.25
N LEU A 159 0.47 7.70 -18.35
CA LEU A 159 1.52 7.69 -17.33
C LEU A 159 0.99 8.15 -15.96
N ASN A 160 0.22 9.24 -15.93
CA ASN A 160 -0.40 9.72 -14.70
C ASN A 160 -1.39 8.70 -14.12
N GLU A 161 -2.20 8.10 -14.98
CA GLU A 161 -3.15 7.05 -14.60
C GLU A 161 -2.47 5.78 -14.06
N MET A 162 -1.33 5.39 -14.62
CA MET A 162 -0.53 4.27 -14.13
C MET A 162 0.10 4.59 -12.78
N CYS A 163 0.68 5.78 -12.60
CA CYS A 163 1.22 6.24 -11.33
C CYS A 163 0.17 6.23 -10.21
N ASP A 164 -1.05 6.72 -10.48
CA ASP A 164 -2.15 6.69 -9.51
C ASP A 164 -2.51 5.25 -9.10
N LYS A 165 -2.58 4.32 -10.07
CA LYS A 165 -2.85 2.90 -9.78
C LYS A 165 -1.73 2.24 -8.98
N ILE A 166 -0.46 2.54 -9.28
CA ILE A 166 0.70 2.06 -8.51
C ILE A 166 0.66 2.59 -7.08
N ASN A 167 0.33 3.87 -6.89
CA ASN A 167 0.19 4.46 -5.56
C ASN A 167 -0.93 3.79 -4.76
N LYS A 168 -2.09 3.54 -5.40
CA LYS A 168 -3.21 2.80 -4.78
C LYS A 168 -2.84 1.37 -4.41
N LEU A 169 -2.10 0.68 -5.28
CA LEU A 169 -1.60 -0.67 -5.02
C LEU A 169 -0.62 -0.70 -3.84
N THR A 170 0.30 0.26 -3.79
CA THR A 170 1.29 0.41 -2.69
C THR A 170 0.60 0.73 -1.36
N ALA A 171 -0.50 1.49 -1.40
CA ALA A 171 -1.32 1.76 -0.21
C ALA A 171 -2.04 0.52 0.34
N ILE A 172 -2.38 -0.45 -0.52
CA ILE A 172 -2.97 -1.74 -0.09
C ILE A 172 -1.87 -2.68 0.43
N GLN A 173 -0.74 -2.74 -0.29
CA GLN A 173 0.40 -3.59 0.06
C GLN A 173 1.71 -2.85 -0.29
N PRO A 174 2.48 -2.37 0.70
CA PRO A 174 3.72 -1.63 0.47
C PRO A 174 4.74 -2.42 -0.36
N ASP A 175 4.85 -3.72 -0.11
CA ASP A 175 5.79 -4.63 -0.79
C ASP A 175 5.12 -5.36 -1.97
N ILE A 176 4.31 -4.65 -2.76
CA ILE A 176 3.64 -5.25 -3.91
C ILE A 176 4.63 -5.58 -5.04
N TYR A 177 4.52 -6.79 -5.58
CA TYR A 177 5.19 -7.15 -6.83
C TYR A 177 4.40 -6.60 -8.03
N LEU A 178 4.91 -5.51 -8.61
CA LEU A 178 4.39 -4.96 -9.87
C LEU A 178 4.75 -5.87 -11.06
N PRO A 179 4.01 -5.80 -12.18
CA PRO A 179 4.46 -6.44 -13.42
C PRO A 179 5.88 -5.96 -13.80
N SER A 180 6.76 -6.90 -14.18
CA SER A 180 8.19 -6.63 -14.43
C SER A 180 8.46 -5.51 -15.42
N ASP A 181 7.52 -5.29 -16.35
CA ASP A 181 7.71 -4.39 -17.47
C ASP A 181 7.20 -2.98 -17.19
N VAL A 182 6.53 -2.73 -16.04
CA VAL A 182 5.96 -1.41 -15.70
C VAL A 182 7.02 -0.32 -15.79
N GLU A 183 8.13 -0.49 -15.07
CA GLU A 183 9.19 0.52 -15.02
C GLU A 183 9.84 0.74 -16.39
N THR A 184 10.05 -0.34 -17.13
CA THR A 184 10.65 -0.31 -18.48
C THR A 184 9.75 0.44 -19.47
N ILE A 185 8.45 0.15 -19.47
CA ILE A 185 7.47 0.78 -20.36
C ILE A 185 7.31 2.26 -20.00
N MET A 186 7.16 2.59 -18.71
CA MET A 186 7.05 3.97 -18.26
C MET A 186 8.32 4.78 -18.61
N GLY A 187 9.50 4.22 -18.37
CA GLY A 187 10.78 4.83 -18.74
C GLY A 187 10.90 5.06 -20.26
N THR A 188 10.44 4.10 -21.06
CA THR A 188 10.40 4.24 -22.52
C THR A 188 9.46 5.36 -22.95
N ALA A 189 8.25 5.44 -22.39
CA ALA A 189 7.29 6.50 -22.67
C ALA A 189 7.86 7.90 -22.36
N TYR A 190 8.48 8.09 -21.19
CA TYR A 190 9.13 9.38 -20.86
C TYR A 190 10.20 9.77 -21.88
N ASN A 191 11.00 8.80 -22.35
CA ASN A 191 11.98 9.02 -23.39
C ASN A 191 11.33 9.40 -24.75
N LYS A 192 10.20 8.77 -25.12
CA LYS A 192 9.46 9.13 -26.33
C LYS A 192 8.88 10.54 -26.25
N ILE A 193 8.23 10.90 -25.13
CA ILE A 193 7.70 12.26 -24.89
C ILE A 193 8.81 13.29 -25.05
N ARG A 194 10.01 13.02 -24.50
CA ARG A 194 11.18 13.90 -24.68
C ARG A 194 11.58 14.05 -26.14
N LYS A 195 11.62 12.97 -26.92
CA LYS A 195 11.92 12.99 -28.36
C LYS A 195 10.87 13.76 -29.16
N ILE A 196 9.58 13.59 -28.86
CA ILE A 196 8.49 14.35 -29.48
C ILE A 196 8.69 15.86 -29.24
N ASN A 197 8.90 16.26 -27.98
CA ASN A 197 9.12 17.66 -27.63
C ASN A 197 10.32 18.29 -28.38
N LEU A 198 11.38 17.52 -28.65
CA LEU A 198 12.51 17.99 -29.44
C LEU A 198 12.16 18.18 -30.93
N ASN A 199 11.39 17.26 -31.53
CA ASN A 199 10.95 17.37 -32.92
C ASN A 199 9.97 18.53 -33.14
N LEU A 200 9.02 18.70 -32.22
CA LEU A 200 8.07 19.83 -32.27
C LEU A 200 8.80 21.19 -32.22
N LYS A 201 9.87 21.31 -31.42
CA LYS A 201 10.70 22.52 -31.39
C LYS A 201 11.47 22.77 -32.69
N LYS A 202 12.02 21.72 -33.32
CA LYS A 202 12.73 21.84 -34.61
C LYS A 202 11.82 22.35 -35.72
N ASN A 203 10.58 21.87 -35.76
CA ASN A 203 9.60 22.26 -36.78
C ASN A 203 9.01 23.67 -36.56
N GLN A 204 9.28 24.31 -35.41
CA GLN A 204 8.90 25.69 -35.09
C GLN A 204 10.05 26.70 -35.27
N ALA A 205 11.27 26.26 -35.64
CA ALA A 205 12.37 27.19 -35.88
C ALA A 205 12.02 28.13 -37.06
N PRO A 206 12.26 29.45 -36.93
CA PRO A 206 11.89 30.41 -37.97
C PRO A 206 12.62 30.07 -39.26
N LYS A 207 11.86 29.85 -40.34
CA LYS A 207 12.42 29.78 -41.70
C LYS A 207 13.03 31.15 -41.99
N VAL A 208 14.35 31.25 -41.87
CA VAL A 208 15.09 32.42 -42.34
C VAL A 208 14.72 32.63 -43.81
N PRO A 209 14.20 33.80 -44.21
CA PRO A 209 13.97 34.07 -45.62
C PRO A 209 15.30 33.96 -46.34
N VAL A 210 15.38 33.03 -47.30
CA VAL A 210 16.50 32.98 -48.24
C VAL A 210 16.37 34.25 -49.08
N ILE A 211 17.12 35.29 -48.72
CA ILE A 211 17.34 36.43 -49.60
C ILE A 211 18.28 35.91 -50.70
N LEU A 212 17.71 35.55 -51.84
CA LEU A 212 18.47 35.35 -53.07
C LEU A 212 19.10 36.70 -53.46
N PRO A 213 20.41 36.76 -53.76
CA PRO A 213 21.00 37.97 -54.31
C PRO A 213 20.47 38.15 -55.73
N ASN A 214 19.66 39.17 -55.94
CA ASN A 214 19.35 39.67 -57.28
C ASN A 214 20.55 40.50 -57.76
N ASP A 215 21.14 40.06 -58.86
CA ASP A 215 22.03 40.86 -59.69
C ASP A 215 21.27 42.04 -60.33
N GLU A 216 21.99 43.16 -60.42
CA GLU A 216 21.82 44.32 -61.30
C GLU A 216 20.48 45.10 -61.28
N GLU A 217 20.52 46.36 -60.81
CA GLU A 217 20.63 47.53 -61.70
C GLU A 217 20.65 48.86 -60.91
N ARG A 218 21.65 49.70 -61.20
CA ARG A 218 21.61 51.17 -61.02
C ARG A 218 20.63 51.75 -62.06
N PRO A 219 19.96 52.92 -61.87
CA PRO A 219 20.67 54.18 -61.57
C PRO A 219 19.91 55.33 -60.83
N LYS A 220 20.71 56.30 -60.36
CA LYS A 220 20.54 57.77 -60.30
C LYS A 220 19.45 58.45 -59.42
N ASN A 221 19.96 59.27 -58.50
CA ASN A 221 19.55 60.62 -58.03
C ASN A 221 18.08 61.05 -58.14
N THR A 222 17.49 61.50 -57.04
CA THR A 222 17.09 62.92 -56.83
C THR A 222 16.70 63.22 -55.38
N GLU A 223 17.00 64.45 -54.96
CA GLU A 223 16.69 65.09 -53.67
C GLU A 223 15.19 65.28 -53.45
N GLY A 224 14.77 65.47 -52.18
CA GLY A 224 13.56 66.25 -51.89
C GLY A 224 12.75 65.85 -50.65
N MET A 225 13.16 66.36 -49.50
CA MET A 225 12.34 66.96 -48.42
C MET A 225 11.14 66.24 -47.75
N LEU A 226 11.28 66.16 -46.40
CA LEU A 226 10.30 66.48 -45.33
C LEU A 226 9.10 65.51 -45.12
N THR A 227 8.73 65.05 -43.92
CA THR A 227 8.67 65.67 -42.60
C THR A 227 8.52 64.62 -41.47
N ASN A 228 9.14 64.94 -40.32
CA ASN A 228 8.68 64.83 -38.92
C ASN A 228 7.81 63.65 -38.46
N LEU A 229 8.39 62.79 -37.62
CA LEU A 229 7.68 62.08 -36.55
C LEU A 229 8.42 62.27 -35.22
N THR A 230 7.68 62.80 -34.25
CA THR A 230 8.04 63.01 -32.84
C THR A 230 8.27 61.70 -32.08
N PRO A 231 9.08 61.71 -31.01
CA PRO A 231 9.44 60.50 -30.28
C PRO A 231 8.48 60.17 -29.12
N ASN A 232 8.12 58.89 -29.04
CA ASN A 232 8.44 57.91 -28.00
C ASN A 232 8.13 58.18 -26.50
N VAL A 233 8.12 57.06 -25.74
CA VAL A 233 8.27 56.91 -24.26
C VAL A 233 6.92 56.80 -23.53
N THR A 234 6.33 55.59 -23.39
CA THR A 234 6.60 54.44 -22.49
C THR A 234 5.95 54.54 -21.10
N SER A 235 5.62 53.36 -20.57
CA SER A 235 5.76 53.00 -19.14
C SER A 235 4.68 53.62 -18.23
N ASP A 236 4.08 52.95 -17.25
CA ASP A 236 4.25 51.64 -16.64
C ASP A 236 3.14 51.49 -15.57
N VAL A 237 3.09 50.29 -14.96
CA VAL A 237 2.77 50.07 -13.53
C VAL A 237 1.30 50.14 -13.07
N HIS A 238 0.84 49.00 -12.53
CA HIS A 238 0.22 48.83 -11.20
C HIS A 238 0.28 47.31 -10.93
N THR A 239 1.09 46.75 -10.03
CA THR A 239 1.22 46.83 -8.56
C THR A 239 -0.07 46.59 -7.76
N LEU A 240 0.10 45.68 -6.79
CA LEU A 240 -0.68 45.39 -5.57
C LEU A 240 -1.86 44.42 -5.76
N ALA A 241 -2.21 43.57 -4.81
CA ALA A 241 -1.59 42.92 -3.64
C ALA A 241 -2.76 42.19 -2.96
N GLY A 242 -2.47 41.13 -2.22
CA GLY A 242 -3.43 40.45 -1.34
C GLY A 242 -3.70 39.02 -1.83
N GLY A 243 -3.41 37.97 -1.07
CA GLY A 243 -3.33 37.87 0.38
C GLY A 243 -4.39 36.86 0.83
N SER A 244 -3.98 35.61 1.00
CA SER A 244 -4.66 34.49 1.69
C SER A 244 -3.64 33.34 1.70
N THR A 245 -2.87 33.10 2.76
CA THR A 245 -3.23 32.53 4.06
C THR A 245 -4.04 31.23 3.95
N LEU A 246 -3.34 30.13 3.67
CA LEU A 246 -3.70 28.79 4.16
C LEU A 246 -2.41 28.06 4.57
N GLU A 247 -2.50 27.42 5.73
CA GLU A 247 -1.42 26.83 6.52
C GLU A 247 -0.76 25.60 5.87
N PRO A 248 0.49 25.27 6.24
CA PRO A 248 1.23 24.14 5.70
C PRO A 248 1.00 22.86 6.53
N VAL A 249 0.67 21.75 5.87
CA VAL A 249 0.80 20.40 6.44
C VAL A 249 1.90 19.64 5.70
N GLY A 250 2.98 19.39 6.44
CA GLY A 250 4.05 18.44 6.13
C GLY A 250 5.34 18.82 6.88
N PRO A 251 6.32 17.92 7.09
CA PRO A 251 6.35 16.48 6.82
C PRO A 251 6.74 15.63 8.04
N SER A 252 6.37 14.34 7.98
CA SER A 252 7.01 13.26 8.72
C SER A 252 8.46 13.08 8.25
N THR A 253 9.41 13.19 9.18
CA THR A 253 10.79 12.73 8.98
C THR A 253 10.89 11.21 9.14
N PRO A 254 11.64 10.51 8.27
CA PRO A 254 12.08 9.13 8.45
C PRO A 254 13.48 9.05 9.12
N ASN A 255 13.86 7.82 9.48
CA ASN A 255 15.19 7.30 9.86
C ASN A 255 15.51 7.18 11.35
N SER A 256 15.60 5.93 11.83
CA SER A 256 16.87 5.22 12.11
C SER A 256 16.54 3.83 12.69
N LEU A 257 16.83 2.74 11.98
CA LEU A 257 18.08 1.96 12.08
C LEU A 257 18.37 1.45 13.49
N LEU A 258 18.21 0.12 13.68
CA LEU A 258 19.08 -0.79 14.44
C LEU A 258 18.59 -2.22 14.13
N THR A 259 19.09 -2.86 13.06
CA THR A 259 20.12 -3.92 13.09
C THR A 259 19.99 -4.98 14.19
N SER A 260 19.64 -6.18 13.73
CA SER A 260 20.42 -7.42 13.91
C SER A 260 20.58 -8.01 15.31
N LEU A 261 19.92 -9.14 15.55
CA LEU A 261 20.54 -10.26 16.26
C LEU A 261 19.83 -11.58 15.89
N SER A 262 20.34 -12.20 14.83
CA SER A 262 20.14 -13.62 14.55
C SER A 262 21.15 -14.39 15.39
N ALA A 263 20.68 -15.13 16.40
CA ALA A 263 21.49 -16.13 17.09
C ALA A 263 21.14 -17.51 16.52
N ASP A 264 22.13 -18.03 15.82
CA ASP A 264 22.30 -19.37 15.30
C ASP A 264 22.35 -20.39 16.45
N MET A 265 21.44 -21.37 16.45
CA MET A 265 21.51 -22.57 17.29
C MET A 265 20.89 -23.74 16.53
N SER A 266 21.73 -24.46 15.79
CA SER A 266 21.49 -25.83 15.34
C SER A 266 21.86 -26.85 16.43
N PRO A 267 21.41 -28.11 16.34
CA PRO A 267 20.85 -28.84 17.48
C PRO A 267 21.83 -29.75 18.21
N VAL A 268 21.58 -29.95 19.51
CA VAL A 268 22.19 -31.01 20.32
C VAL A 268 21.35 -32.28 20.15
N ASN A 269 21.99 -33.29 19.58
CA ASN A 269 21.53 -34.66 19.49
C ASN A 269 21.64 -35.34 20.87
N PRO A 270 20.66 -36.12 21.33
CA PRO A 270 20.94 -37.17 22.30
C PRO A 270 20.59 -38.55 21.73
N ASN A 271 21.54 -39.46 21.96
CA ASN A 271 21.33 -40.91 21.95
C ASN A 271 20.14 -41.33 22.82
#